data_AF-A0A5N3UMT2-F1
#
_entry.id   AF-A0A5N3UMT2-F1
#
_cell.length_a   1.000
_cell.length_b   1.000
_cell.length_c   1.000
_cell.angle_alpha   90.00
_cell.angle_beta   90.00
_cell.angle_gamma   90.00
#
_symmetry.space_group_name_H-M   'P 1'
#
loop_
_entity.id
_entity.type
_entity.pdbx_description
1 polymer ?
#
loop_
_entity_poly.entity_id
_entity_poly.type
_entity_poly.pdbx_seq_one_letter_code
_entity_poly.pdbx_strand_id
1 'polypeptide(L)'
;MSVRAKSRPCAPTATHVHAELSARGGAAALQVTHSPGLPPLALGSSLSNPGFFNYGVETHEAYKKRSLSSDIIEEQKKLQEADLVIFQFPLYWFSVPAVLKGWMDRVLCQGFAFDFPGSYDDGLLKGKLAILSLTTAGTASMYSKTGVNGDFRYFLSSLPTHTALLAP
;
A
#
# COMPACT_ATOMS: atom_id res chain seq x y z
N MET A 1 -0.45 -18.33 9.61
CA MET A 1 -1.46 -18.82 8.66
C MET A 1 -0.92 -18.66 7.25
N SER A 2 -0.72 -19.76 6.52
CA SER A 2 -0.09 -19.77 5.18
C SER A 2 -1.16 -19.66 4.10
N VAL A 3 -1.07 -18.63 3.25
CA VAL A 3 -1.92 -18.49 2.05
C VAL A 3 -1.07 -18.84 0.83
N ARG A 4 -1.54 -19.82 0.06
CA ARG A 4 -0.86 -20.39 -1.11
C ARG A 4 -1.08 -19.52 -2.34
N ALA A 5 -0.03 -18.88 -2.87
CA ALA A 5 -0.10 -18.14 -4.13
C ALA A 5 -0.23 -19.09 -5.34
N LYS A 6 -1.35 -19.02 -6.08
CA LYS A 6 -1.49 -19.69 -7.39
C LYS A 6 -0.69 -18.93 -8.47
N SER A 7 -0.07 -19.70 -9.37
CA SER A 7 0.84 -19.30 -10.45
C SER A 7 0.45 -18.02 -11.21
N ARG A 8 1.21 -16.94 -10.98
CA ARG A 8 1.25 -15.70 -11.79
C ARG A 8 2.71 -15.25 -11.91
N PRO A 9 3.11 -14.39 -12.88
CA PRO A 9 4.51 -14.02 -13.10
C PRO A 9 5.22 -13.42 -11.87
N CYS A 10 4.48 -12.72 -11.00
CA CYS A 10 5.00 -12.18 -9.74
C CYS A 10 5.06 -13.19 -8.58
N ALA A 11 4.40 -14.36 -8.72
CA ALA A 11 4.27 -15.33 -7.64
C ALA A 11 5.60 -15.92 -7.16
N PRO A 12 6.61 -16.21 -8.02
CA PRO A 12 7.90 -16.71 -7.57
C PRO A 12 8.67 -15.67 -6.74
N THR A 13 8.76 -14.42 -7.21
CA THR A 13 9.42 -13.33 -6.48
C THR A 13 8.72 -13.04 -5.15
N ALA A 14 7.38 -12.98 -5.17
CA ALA A 14 6.56 -12.83 -3.97
C ALA A 14 6.82 -13.95 -2.96
N THR A 15 6.94 -15.20 -3.41
CA THR A 15 7.17 -16.37 -2.55
C THR A 15 8.60 -16.36 -2.00
N HIS A 16 9.58 -15.97 -2.80
CA HIS A 16 10.98 -15.90 -2.38
C HIS A 16 11.20 -14.80 -1.33
N VAL A 17 10.65 -13.60 -1.57
CA VAL A 17 10.68 -12.50 -0.59
C VAL A 17 10.03 -12.93 0.73
N HIS A 18 8.85 -13.54 0.66
CA HIS A 18 8.17 -14.04 1.86
C HIS A 18 9.00 -15.09 2.63
N ALA A 19 9.64 -16.03 1.90
CA ALA A 19 10.48 -17.07 2.49
C ALA A 19 11.73 -16.49 3.16
N GLU A 20 12.42 -15.55 2.51
CA GLU A 20 13.61 -14.88 3.06
C GLU A 20 13.27 -14.05 4.30
N LEU A 21 12.17 -13.28 4.28
CA LEU A 21 11.72 -12.51 5.44
C LEU A 21 11.36 -13.41 6.62
N SER A 22 10.67 -14.53 6.34
CA SER A 22 10.31 -15.51 7.37
C SER A 22 11.54 -16.20 7.96
N ALA A 23 12.56 -16.48 7.14
CA ALA A 23 13.78 -17.16 7.57
C ALA A 23 14.72 -16.27 8.38
N ARG A 24 14.75 -14.96 8.13
CA ARG A 24 15.68 -14.02 8.77
C ARG A 24 15.24 -13.56 10.16
N GLY A 25 14.00 -13.83 10.56
CA GLY A 25 13.46 -13.47 11.89
C GLY A 25 13.58 -11.98 12.23
N GLY A 26 13.84 -11.12 11.25
CA GLY A 26 14.27 -9.74 11.44
C GLY A 26 13.29 -8.77 10.80
N ALA A 27 12.85 -7.78 11.59
CA ALA A 27 11.85 -6.77 11.28
C ALA A 27 10.48 -7.34 10.86
N ALA A 28 9.40 -6.88 11.49
CA ALA A 28 8.07 -7.27 11.06
C ALA A 28 7.86 -6.74 9.63
N ALA A 29 7.93 -7.64 8.64
CA ALA A 29 7.86 -7.27 7.24
C ALA A 29 6.47 -7.60 6.68
N LEU A 30 5.72 -6.58 6.28
CA LEU A 30 4.41 -6.74 5.66
C LEU A 30 4.55 -6.80 4.14
N GLN A 31 4.23 -7.95 3.55
CA GLN A 31 4.10 -8.06 2.11
C GLN A 31 2.65 -7.83 1.68
N VAL A 32 2.39 -6.71 1.01
CA VAL A 32 1.07 -6.42 0.47
C VAL A 32 0.95 -7.13 -0.88
N THR A 33 0.14 -8.18 -0.93
CA THR A 33 -0.16 -8.93 -2.15
C THR A 33 -1.62 -8.74 -2.56
N HIS A 34 -1.94 -9.14 -3.79
CA HIS A 34 -3.30 -9.12 -4.31
C HIS A 34 -4.25 -10.00 -3.47
N SER A 35 -5.11 -9.39 -2.66
CA SER A 35 -6.22 -10.05 -1.95
C SER A 35 -7.55 -9.70 -2.64
N PRO A 36 -8.21 -10.63 -3.33
CA PRO A 36 -9.57 -10.41 -3.84
C PRO A 36 -10.57 -10.45 -2.67
N GLY A 37 -11.48 -9.46 -2.60
CA GLY A 37 -12.62 -9.50 -1.67
C GLY A 37 -12.79 -8.30 -0.74
N LEU A 38 -11.98 -7.24 -0.87
CA LEU A 38 -12.20 -6.02 -0.11
C LEU A 38 -13.50 -5.33 -0.58
N PRO A 39 -14.47 -5.05 0.31
CA PRO A 39 -15.65 -4.29 -0.06
C PRO A 39 -15.26 -2.89 -0.53
N PRO A 40 -16.04 -2.27 -1.44
CA PRO A 40 -15.65 -1.01 -2.08
C PRO A 40 -15.53 0.17 -1.10
N LEU A 41 -16.21 0.11 0.05
CA LEU A 41 -16.20 1.17 1.05
C LEU A 41 -15.36 0.78 2.28
N ALA A 42 -14.66 1.76 2.83
CA ALA A 42 -13.87 1.62 4.07
C ALA A 42 -14.67 1.80 5.36
N LEU A 43 -15.96 2.08 5.24
CA LEU A 43 -16.80 2.53 6.32
C LEU A 43 -17.58 1.37 6.93
N GLY A 44 -17.81 1.43 8.25
CA GLY A 44 -18.85 0.65 8.90
C GLY A 44 -20.26 1.06 8.48
N SER A 45 -21.28 0.55 9.16
CA SER A 45 -22.69 0.75 8.78
C SER A 45 -23.27 2.15 9.07
N SER A 46 -22.53 3.04 9.73
CA SER A 46 -23.05 4.35 10.16
C SER A 46 -22.20 5.50 9.62
N LEU A 47 -22.86 6.41 8.90
CA LEU A 47 -22.30 7.67 8.40
C LEU A 47 -22.53 8.79 9.42
N SER A 48 -21.57 9.70 9.53
CA SER A 48 -21.66 10.89 10.37
C SER A 48 -22.57 11.96 9.77
N ASN A 49 -22.64 12.09 8.44
CA ASN A 49 -23.57 12.97 7.74
C ASN A 49 -24.26 12.24 6.57
N PRO A 50 -25.39 11.54 6.83
CA PRO A 50 -26.10 10.81 5.78
C PRO A 50 -26.73 11.72 4.71
N GLY A 51 -26.90 13.03 4.98
CA GLY A 51 -27.46 13.99 4.01
C GLY A 51 -26.47 14.48 2.96
N PHE A 52 -25.16 14.33 3.20
CA PHE A 52 -24.10 14.70 2.26
C PHE A 52 -22.87 13.82 2.46
N PHE A 53 -22.70 12.85 1.56
CA PHE A 53 -21.59 11.90 1.65
C PHE A 53 -20.28 12.51 1.14
N ASN A 54 -19.29 12.61 2.04
CA ASN A 54 -17.91 12.94 1.71
C ASN A 54 -16.99 11.85 2.26
N TYR A 55 -16.40 11.05 1.37
CA TYR A 55 -15.59 9.89 1.77
C TYR A 55 -14.42 10.24 2.70
N GLY A 56 -13.72 11.35 2.45
CA GLY A 56 -12.58 11.76 3.28
C GLY A 56 -13.00 12.13 4.70
N VAL A 57 -14.08 12.91 4.83
CA VAL A 57 -14.65 13.28 6.14
C VAL A 57 -15.18 12.05 6.87
N GLU A 58 -15.96 11.22 6.19
CA GLU A 58 -16.59 10.04 6.79
C GLU A 58 -15.56 9.01 7.26
N THR A 59 -14.51 8.76 6.47
CA THR A 59 -13.45 7.81 6.85
C THR A 59 -12.61 8.33 8.00
N HIS A 60 -12.32 9.64 8.03
CA HIS A 60 -11.62 10.25 9.16
C HIS A 60 -12.46 10.19 10.45
N GLU A 61 -13.75 10.49 10.39
CA GLU A 61 -14.66 10.34 11.54
C GLU A 61 -14.78 8.88 11.99
N ALA A 62 -14.89 7.94 11.04
CA ALA A 62 -14.93 6.52 11.35
C ALA A 62 -13.63 6.03 12.00
N TYR A 63 -12.47 6.53 11.57
CA TYR A 63 -11.19 6.23 12.22
C TYR A 63 -11.17 6.72 13.67
N LYS A 64 -11.55 7.97 13.93
CA LYS A 64 -11.62 8.53 15.31
C LYS A 64 -12.54 7.72 16.21
N LYS A 65 -13.69 7.28 15.67
CA LYS A 65 -14.70 6.47 16.38
C LYS A 65 -14.37 4.98 16.44
N ARG A 66 -13.26 4.53 15.84
CA ARG A 66 -12.88 3.11 15.69
C ARG A 66 -13.99 2.27 15.04
N SER A 67 -14.67 2.85 14.06
CA SER A 67 -15.80 2.24 13.33
C SER A 67 -15.50 2.04 11.84
N LEU A 68 -14.21 1.94 11.48
CA LEU A 68 -13.79 1.46 10.16
C LEU A 68 -14.19 -0.02 10.00
N SER A 69 -14.27 -0.46 8.74
CA SER A 69 -14.53 -1.87 8.44
C SER A 69 -13.40 -2.76 9.01
N SER A 70 -13.76 -3.98 9.44
CA SER A 70 -12.85 -4.89 10.15
C SER A 70 -11.64 -5.30 9.31
N ASP A 71 -11.82 -5.52 8.01
CA ASP A 71 -10.74 -5.78 7.07
C ASP A 71 -9.70 -4.65 7.06
N ILE A 72 -10.11 -3.39 7.17
CA ILE A 72 -9.18 -2.26 7.19
C ILE A 72 -8.44 -2.18 8.51
N ILE A 73 -9.14 -2.39 9.63
CA ILE A 73 -8.51 -2.39 10.96
C ILE A 73 -7.43 -3.47 11.04
N GLU A 74 -7.67 -4.65 10.46
CA GLU A 74 -6.68 -5.73 10.40
C GLU A 74 -5.44 -5.35 9.56
N GLU A 75 -5.64 -4.69 8.41
CA GLU A 75 -4.52 -4.22 7.58
C GLU A 75 -3.74 -3.07 8.23
N GLN A 76 -4.43 -2.13 8.91
CA GLN A 76 -3.81 -1.06 9.69
C GLN A 76 -2.97 -1.62 10.84
N LYS A 77 -3.47 -2.66 11.52
CA LYS A 77 -2.72 -3.35 12.59
C LYS A 77 -1.43 -3.97 12.05
N LYS A 78 -1.49 -4.66 10.90
CA LYS A 78 -0.29 -5.22 10.25
C LYS A 78 0.73 -4.13 9.91
N LEU A 79 0.28 -2.97 9.44
CA LEU A 79 1.16 -1.82 9.17
C LEU A 79 1.77 -1.24 10.45
N GLN A 80 1.01 -1.15 11.54
CA GLN A 80 1.52 -0.67 12.83
C GLN A 80 2.61 -1.58 13.38
N GLU A 81 2.43 -2.89 13.26
CA GLU A 81 3.40 -3.88 13.70
C GLU A 81 4.64 -3.93 12.79
N ALA A 82 4.52 -3.55 11.52
CA ALA A 82 5.59 -3.68 10.54
C ALA A 82 6.64 -2.56 10.60
N ASP A 83 7.92 -2.90 10.64
CA ASP A 83 9.04 -1.96 10.46
C ASP A 83 9.35 -1.74 8.98
N LEU A 84 9.07 -2.75 8.15
CA LEU A 84 9.31 -2.75 6.70
C LEU A 84 8.05 -3.18 5.95
N VAL A 85 7.65 -2.43 4.94
CA VAL A 85 6.51 -2.76 4.06
C VAL A 85 7.00 -3.00 2.64
N ILE A 86 6.76 -4.19 2.10
CA ILE A 86 7.15 -4.54 0.73
C ILE A 86 5.89 -4.62 -0.13
N PHE A 87 5.81 -3.74 -1.12
CA PHE A 87 4.78 -3.78 -2.15
C PHE A 87 5.28 -4.59 -3.33
N GLN A 88 4.73 -5.80 -3.51
CA GLN A 88 5.06 -6.68 -4.64
C GLN A 88 3.95 -6.65 -5.69
N PHE A 89 4.22 -6.11 -6.88
CA PHE A 89 3.19 -6.02 -7.92
C PHE A 89 3.73 -6.01 -9.36
N PRO A 90 2.96 -6.47 -10.35
CA PRO A 90 3.27 -6.18 -11.74
C PRO A 90 2.89 -4.73 -12.08
N LEU A 91 3.75 -4.03 -12.83
CA LEU A 91 3.47 -2.67 -13.30
C LEU A 91 2.31 -2.69 -14.30
N TYR A 92 1.16 -2.13 -13.92
CA TYR A 92 -0.03 -2.07 -14.76
C TYR A 92 -0.30 -0.62 -15.12
N TRP A 93 -0.30 -0.31 -16.42
CA TRP A 93 -0.56 1.04 -16.92
C TRP A 93 0.26 2.12 -16.20
N PHE A 94 1.56 1.87 -16.06
CA PHE A 94 2.51 2.80 -15.41
C PHE A 94 2.17 3.12 -13.95
N SER A 95 1.40 2.25 -13.29
CA SER A 95 1.03 2.38 -11.88
C SER A 95 0.91 1.02 -11.21
N VAL A 96 0.41 1.04 -9.97
CA VAL A 96 0.03 -0.14 -9.22
C VAL A 96 -1.25 -0.76 -9.80
N PRO A 97 -1.45 -2.09 -9.69
CA PRO A 97 -2.73 -2.72 -10.03
C PRO A 97 -3.89 -2.10 -9.24
N ALA A 98 -5.08 -2.03 -9.82
CA ALA A 98 -6.27 -1.41 -9.22
C ALA A 98 -6.60 -1.93 -7.80
N VAL A 99 -6.37 -3.22 -7.54
CA VAL A 99 -6.56 -3.83 -6.22
C VAL A 99 -5.59 -3.24 -5.19
N LEU A 100 -4.33 -3.05 -5.55
CA LEU A 100 -3.33 -2.43 -4.67
C LEU A 100 -3.64 -0.95 -4.47
N LYS A 101 -4.09 -0.25 -5.51
CA LYS A 101 -4.54 1.14 -5.39
C LYS A 101 -5.74 1.26 -4.43
N GLY A 102 -6.73 0.39 -4.56
CA GLY A 102 -7.89 0.36 -3.66
C GLY A 102 -7.51 0.01 -2.21
N TRP A 103 -6.52 -0.86 -2.01
CA TRP A 103 -5.96 -1.10 -0.68
C TRP A 103 -5.33 0.17 -0.11
N MET A 104 -4.50 0.88 -0.88
CA MET A 104 -3.89 2.15 -0.45
C MET A 104 -4.97 3.18 -0.09
N ASP A 105 -5.99 3.35 -0.93
CA ASP A 105 -7.06 4.34 -0.75
C ASP A 105 -7.97 4.08 0.46
N ARG A 106 -8.04 2.83 0.92
CA ARG A 106 -8.87 2.43 2.06
C ARG A 106 -8.08 2.36 3.37
N VAL A 107 -6.86 1.82 3.32
CA VAL A 107 -6.04 1.54 4.51
C VAL A 107 -5.26 2.77 4.96
N LEU A 108 -4.70 3.54 4.02
CA LEU A 108 -3.91 4.73 4.30
C LEU A 108 -4.79 5.97 4.47
N CYS A 109 -5.77 5.90 5.38
CA CYS A 109 -6.71 7.00 5.61
C CYS A 109 -6.14 8.10 6.51
N GLN A 110 -6.79 9.28 6.49
CA GLN A 110 -6.47 10.38 7.39
C GLN A 110 -6.65 9.97 8.86
N GLY A 111 -5.76 10.45 9.73
CA GLY A 111 -5.69 10.11 11.15
C GLY A 111 -4.91 8.82 11.42
N PHE A 112 -4.78 7.93 10.43
CA PHE A 112 -3.95 6.73 10.52
C PHE A 112 -2.59 6.92 9.86
N ALA A 113 -2.57 7.24 8.55
CA ALA A 113 -1.34 7.30 7.77
C ALA A 113 -0.75 8.71 7.67
N PHE A 114 -1.61 9.72 7.62
CA PHE A 114 -1.27 11.14 7.54
C PHE A 114 -2.35 11.98 8.21
N ASP A 115 -2.04 13.24 8.49
CA ASP A 115 -3.00 14.25 8.92
C ASP A 115 -2.66 15.64 8.36
N PHE A 116 -3.52 16.62 8.62
CA PHE A 116 -3.33 18.03 8.24
C PHE A 116 -3.43 18.93 9.48
N PRO A 117 -2.29 19.40 10.04
CA PRO A 117 -0.89 19.12 9.65
C PRO A 117 -0.44 17.70 10.02
N GLY A 118 0.61 17.18 9.37
CA GLY A 118 1.13 15.81 9.61
C GLY A 118 1.25 14.96 8.34
N SER A 119 1.88 15.51 7.30
CA SER A 119 2.07 14.87 6.00
C SER A 119 3.56 14.83 5.63
N TYR A 120 3.94 13.99 4.66
CA TYR A 120 5.34 13.78 4.25
C TYR A 120 6.23 13.35 5.42
N ASP A 121 7.31 14.09 5.70
CA ASP A 121 8.28 13.75 6.76
C ASP A 121 7.64 13.74 8.17
N ASP A 122 6.57 14.52 8.35
CA ASP A 122 5.77 14.56 9.57
C ASP A 122 4.58 13.59 9.55
N GLY A 123 4.55 12.67 8.58
CA GLY A 123 3.52 11.63 8.45
C GLY A 123 3.44 10.72 9.68
N LEU A 124 2.28 10.10 9.87
CA LEU A 124 1.99 9.27 11.06
C LEU A 124 2.64 7.88 10.98
N LEU A 125 3.10 7.48 9.80
CA LEU A 125 3.86 6.23 9.58
C LEU A 125 5.38 6.45 9.54
N LYS A 126 5.88 7.60 9.98
CA LYS A 126 7.32 7.89 10.04
C LYS A 126 8.09 6.85 10.85
N GLY A 127 9.33 6.58 10.45
CA GLY A 127 10.20 5.57 11.06
C GLY A 127 9.99 4.15 10.52
N LYS A 128 8.96 3.92 9.70
CA LYS A 128 8.81 2.69 8.92
C LYS A 128 9.51 2.83 7.58
N LEU A 129 9.90 1.71 6.97
CA LEU A 129 10.49 1.66 5.64
C LEU A 129 9.49 1.06 4.64
N ALA A 130 9.49 1.50 3.37
CA ALA A 130 8.82 0.77 2.29
C ALA A 130 9.69 0.53 1.07
N ILE A 131 9.48 -0.62 0.45
CA ILE A 131 10.14 -1.04 -0.78
C ILE A 131 9.06 -1.35 -1.83
N LEU A 132 9.26 -0.82 -3.03
CA LEU A 132 8.50 -1.22 -4.21
C LEU A 132 9.29 -2.30 -4.96
N SER A 133 8.78 -3.54 -4.93
CA SER A 133 9.30 -4.64 -5.72
C SER A 133 8.32 -4.92 -6.86
N LEU A 134 8.70 -4.67 -8.10
CA LEU A 134 7.77 -4.76 -9.21
C LEU A 134 8.36 -5.42 -10.44
N THR A 135 7.49 -6.01 -11.25
CA THR A 135 7.86 -6.66 -12.51
C THR A 135 7.26 -5.91 -13.69
N THR A 136 8.05 -5.69 -14.73
CA THR A 136 7.62 -5.07 -15.99
C THR A 136 7.68 -6.08 -17.13
N ALA A 137 6.85 -5.90 -18.15
CA ALA A 137 7.01 -6.63 -19.41
C ALA A 137 8.09 -5.99 -20.31
N GLY A 138 8.20 -4.66 -20.28
CA GLY A 138 9.23 -3.93 -21.04
C GLY A 138 10.63 -4.12 -20.45
N THR A 139 11.64 -3.98 -21.31
CA THR A 139 13.06 -4.06 -20.92
C THR A 139 13.51 -2.79 -20.20
N ALA A 140 14.66 -2.86 -19.52
CA ALA A 140 15.24 -1.69 -18.85
C ALA A 140 15.51 -0.51 -19.80
N SER A 141 15.93 -0.77 -21.05
CA SER A 141 16.21 0.30 -22.03
C SER A 141 14.95 1.07 -22.46
N MET A 142 13.80 0.39 -22.51
CA MET A 142 12.51 1.05 -22.83
C MET A 142 12.13 2.10 -21.78
N TYR A 143 12.56 1.91 -20.53
CA TYR A 143 12.27 2.78 -19.39
C TYR A 143 13.44 3.71 -19.00
N SER A 144 14.35 3.97 -19.94
CA SER A 144 15.43 4.95 -19.77
C SER A 144 14.98 6.36 -20.14
N LYS A 145 15.80 7.37 -19.83
CA LYS A 145 15.54 8.78 -20.21
C LYS A 145 15.27 8.98 -21.71
N THR A 146 15.86 8.14 -22.56
CA THR A 146 15.71 8.16 -24.02
C THR A 146 14.86 7.01 -24.53
N GLY A 147 14.31 6.18 -23.63
CA GLY A 147 13.51 5.01 -23.97
C GLY A 147 12.10 5.42 -24.41
N VAL A 148 11.46 4.54 -25.18
CA VAL A 148 10.11 4.79 -25.74
C VAL A 148 9.05 5.04 -24.68
N ASN A 149 9.23 4.50 -23.47
CA ASN A 149 8.31 4.72 -22.36
C ASN A 149 8.72 5.94 -21.53
N GLY A 150 9.98 6.39 -21.60
CA GLY A 150 10.52 7.45 -20.74
C GLY A 150 11.10 6.94 -19.41
N ASP A 151 11.70 7.85 -18.63
CA ASP A 151 12.42 7.53 -17.40
C ASP A 151 11.50 6.94 -16.33
N PHE A 152 11.85 5.74 -15.87
CA PHE A 152 11.07 4.97 -14.90
C PHE A 152 10.71 5.74 -13.63
N ARG A 153 11.57 6.67 -13.21
CA ARG A 153 11.41 7.44 -11.97
C ARG A 153 10.14 8.29 -11.96
N TYR A 154 9.66 8.74 -13.13
CA TYR A 154 8.44 9.54 -13.22
C TYR A 154 7.17 8.73 -12.92
N PHE A 155 7.17 7.43 -13.18
CA PHE A 155 6.01 6.59 -12.88
C PHE A 155 5.86 6.37 -11.38
N LEU A 156 6.99 6.22 -10.68
CA LEU A 156 7.02 5.90 -9.26
C LEU A 156 6.90 7.12 -8.36
N SER A 157 7.15 8.34 -8.85
CA SER A 157 7.12 9.56 -8.02
C SER A 157 5.75 9.86 -7.42
N SER A 158 4.68 9.29 -7.98
CA SER A 158 3.30 9.43 -7.48
C SER A 158 2.96 8.46 -6.34
N LEU A 159 3.80 7.45 -6.10
CA LEU A 159 3.55 6.44 -5.08
C LEU A 159 4.03 6.94 -3.71
N PRO A 160 3.39 6.51 -2.61
CA PRO A 160 3.63 7.04 -1.27
C PRO A 160 5.01 6.67 -0.67
N THR A 161 6.00 6.30 -1.49
CA THR A 161 7.39 6.12 -1.04
C THR A 161 7.98 7.41 -0.50
N HIS A 162 7.48 8.57 -0.96
CA HIS A 162 7.96 9.90 -0.56
C HIS A 162 7.33 10.43 0.74
N THR A 163 6.37 9.72 1.34
CA THR A 163 5.65 10.19 2.53
C THR A 163 6.19 9.53 3.80
N ALA A 164 7.51 9.63 4.03
CA ALA A 164 8.26 9.04 5.16
C ALA A 164 8.71 7.56 5.02
N LEU A 165 8.71 6.97 3.82
CA LEU A 165 9.06 5.55 3.63
C LEU A 165 10.35 5.26 2.85
N LEU A 166 10.95 6.27 2.21
CA LEU A 166 12.33 6.24 1.71
C LEU A 166 12.93 7.66 1.82
N ALA A 167 13.64 7.92 2.91
CA ALA A 167 14.69 8.92 2.94
C ALA A 167 16.04 8.19 2.97
N PRO A 168 17.07 8.63 2.23
CA PRO A 168 18.42 8.55 2.79
C PRO A 168 18.54 9.46 4.02
#